data_AF-A0A2D6X1A7-F1
#
_entry.id   AF-A0A2D6X1A7-F1
#
_cell.length_a   1.000
_cell.length_b   1.000
_cell.length_c   1.000
_cell.angle_alpha   90.00
_cell.angle_beta   90.00
_cell.angle_gamma   90.00
#
_symmetry.space_group_name_H-M   'P 1'
#
loop_
_entity.id
_entity.type
_entity.pdbx_description
1 polymer ?
#
loop_
_entity_poly.entity_id
_entity_poly.type
_entity_poly.pdbx_seq_one_letter_code
_entity_poly.pdbx_strand_id
1 'polypeptide(L)'
;MIITDCVLNPRLYTGDTEPPASLEDISRYGNNGTHTAITWERIPSGLWIRSMNGTSSRIEGSATLWGEAGKMVYAFTMCCWVRFDSIAAIETIFNNGTQTNPTMEFWLYYNSPNLCMDIGDGTNYYTKTQAWAPTVGKWYHVGHTFDNNAGVFYIDGAGTATTAWGTTHIKDCSRSFLIGAYNSSSPSNFLHGDIGQPEIWAYKLTPAQMDARFQSERERFGR
;
A
#
# COMPACT_ATOMS: atom_id res chain seq x y z
N MET A 1 19.99 5.63 14.08
CA MET A 1 19.84 6.22 12.73
C MET A 1 18.35 6.38 12.49
N ILE A 2 17.85 7.61 12.44
CA ILE A 2 16.45 7.89 12.14
C ILE A 2 16.28 7.60 10.65
N ILE A 3 15.41 6.67 10.29
CA ILE A 3 15.13 6.38 8.87
C ILE A 3 14.29 7.54 8.34
N THR A 4 14.90 8.43 7.54
CA THR A 4 14.30 9.69 7.04
C THR A 4 13.47 9.53 5.77
N ASP A 5 13.40 8.32 5.23
CA ASP A 5 12.88 8.06 3.89
C ASP A 5 11.50 7.38 3.91
N CYS A 6 10.84 7.36 5.06
CA CYS A 6 9.41 7.06 5.10
C CYS A 6 8.64 8.24 4.50
N VAL A 7 7.86 8.00 3.45
CA VAL A 7 7.01 9.01 2.81
C VAL A 7 5.56 8.90 3.25
N LEU A 8 5.15 7.77 3.82
CA LEU A 8 3.85 7.59 4.43
C LEU A 8 4.01 6.71 5.66
N ASN A 9 3.74 7.28 6.83
CA ASN A 9 3.67 6.57 8.11
C ASN A 9 2.42 7.06 8.87
N PRO A 10 1.27 6.40 8.72
CA PRO A 10 0.05 6.82 9.37
C PRO A 10 0.12 6.67 10.89
N ARG A 11 -0.44 7.64 11.61
CA ARG A 11 -0.61 7.53 13.07
C ARG A 11 -1.37 6.26 13.42
N LEU A 12 -0.86 5.54 14.42
CA LEU A 12 -1.58 4.46 15.08
C LEU A 12 -2.52 5.03 16.13
N TYR A 13 -3.75 4.55 16.15
CA TYR A 13 -4.75 4.94 17.14
C TYR A 13 -5.12 3.75 18.02
N THR A 14 -5.07 3.95 19.33
CA THR A 14 -5.42 2.96 20.36
C THR A 14 -6.30 3.61 21.43
N GLY A 15 -6.98 2.80 22.23
CA GLY A 15 -7.85 3.27 23.31
C GLY A 15 -9.33 3.22 22.92
N ASP A 16 -10.18 3.92 23.67
CA ASP A 16 -11.64 3.80 23.55
C ASP A 16 -12.30 4.92 22.73
N THR A 17 -11.54 5.96 22.38
CA THR A 17 -12.03 7.06 21.53
C THR A 17 -11.84 6.72 20.07
N GLU A 18 -12.92 6.84 19.29
CA GLU A 18 -12.86 6.68 17.83
C GLU A 18 -11.95 7.74 17.20
N PRO A 19 -11.06 7.37 16.26
CA PRO A 19 -10.15 8.33 15.64
C PRO A 19 -10.82 9.31 14.66
N PRO A 20 -10.14 10.40 14.27
CA PRO A 20 -10.62 11.29 13.22
C PRO A 20 -10.90 10.55 11.90
N ALA A 21 -11.83 11.10 11.09
CA ALA A 21 -12.14 10.59 9.75
C ALA A 21 -11.09 11.00 8.70
N SER A 22 -9.81 10.84 9.03
CA SER A 22 -8.68 11.15 8.17
C SER A 22 -7.49 10.25 8.50
N LEU A 23 -6.60 10.09 7.53
CA LEU A 23 -5.29 9.51 7.73
C LEU A 23 -4.31 10.64 8.07
N GLU A 24 -3.79 10.63 9.28
CA GLU A 24 -2.71 11.54 9.71
C GLU A 24 -1.36 10.88 9.41
N ASP A 25 -0.56 11.46 8.53
CA ASP A 25 0.81 11.02 8.26
C ASP A 25 1.79 11.67 9.24
N ILE A 26 2.47 10.86 10.05
CA ILE A 26 3.49 11.31 11.01
C ILE A 26 4.91 11.27 10.41
N SER A 27 5.04 10.97 9.12
CA SER A 27 6.28 11.17 8.39
C SER A 27 6.60 12.66 8.21
N ARG A 28 7.83 12.97 7.76
CA ARG A 28 8.20 14.36 7.43
C ARG A 28 7.49 14.92 6.20
N TYR A 29 6.84 14.08 5.40
CA TYR A 29 6.20 14.47 4.15
C TYR A 29 4.76 14.96 4.37
N GLY A 30 4.11 14.57 5.48
CA GLY A 30 2.77 15.03 5.80
C GLY A 30 1.75 14.65 4.73
N ASN A 31 1.90 13.48 4.13
CA ASN A 31 1.01 12.88 3.13
C ASN A 31 -0.31 12.41 3.77
N ASN A 32 -1.00 13.34 4.42
CA ASN A 32 -2.31 13.11 5.04
C ASN A 32 -3.32 12.64 3.98
N GLY A 33 -4.28 11.84 4.42
CA GLY A 33 -5.32 11.28 3.56
C GLY A 33 -6.72 11.64 4.02
N THR A 34 -7.60 11.90 3.07
CA THR A 34 -9.04 12.08 3.31
C THR A 34 -9.74 10.74 3.22
N HIS A 35 -10.54 10.39 4.22
CA HIS A 35 -11.37 9.20 4.17
C HIS A 35 -12.64 9.46 3.33
N THR A 36 -13.00 8.52 2.49
CA THR A 36 -14.37 8.44 1.94
C THR A 36 -14.95 7.09 2.32
N ALA A 37 -16.15 7.07 2.90
CA ALA A 37 -16.89 5.86 3.25
C ALA A 37 -16.10 4.81 4.06
N ILE A 38 -15.15 5.24 4.90
CA ILE A 38 -14.40 4.36 5.81
C ILE A 38 -15.07 4.38 7.18
N THR A 39 -15.19 3.21 7.78
CA THR A 39 -15.56 3.04 9.19
C THR A 39 -14.36 2.57 10.00
N TRP A 40 -14.28 2.97 11.26
CA TRP A 40 -13.27 2.47 12.18
C TRP A 40 -13.73 1.17 12.84
N GLU A 41 -12.91 0.12 12.76
CA GLU A 41 -13.08 -1.14 13.49
C GLU A 41 -12.01 -1.25 14.57
N ARG A 42 -12.40 -1.59 15.79
CA ARG A 42 -11.44 -1.88 16.86
C ARG A 42 -11.19 -3.39 16.92
N ILE A 43 -9.95 -3.80 16.62
CA ILE A 43 -9.56 -5.21 16.67
C ILE A 43 -9.18 -5.63 18.11
N PRO A 44 -9.09 -6.95 18.44
CA PRO A 44 -8.89 -7.43 19.81
C PRO A 44 -7.65 -6.88 20.54
N SER A 45 -6.62 -6.46 19.81
CA SER A 45 -5.44 -5.78 20.38
C SER A 45 -5.71 -4.36 20.89
N GLY A 46 -6.92 -3.84 20.68
CA GLY A 46 -7.32 -2.48 21.02
C GLY A 46 -6.91 -1.44 19.97
N LEU A 47 -6.31 -1.87 18.86
CA LEU A 47 -5.94 -1.04 17.72
C LEU A 47 -7.18 -0.69 16.89
N TRP A 48 -7.28 0.58 16.47
CA TRP A 48 -8.27 1.02 15.50
C TRP A 48 -7.75 0.81 14.08
N ILE A 49 -8.60 0.22 13.24
CA ILE A 49 -8.33 -0.19 11.88
C ILE A 49 -9.38 0.43 10.95
N ARG A 50 -8.97 0.74 9.72
CA ARG A 50 -9.85 1.29 8.69
C ARG A 50 -10.49 0.14 7.94
N SER A 51 -11.81 0.06 8.03
CA SER A 51 -12.63 -0.90 7.32
C SER A 51 -13.13 -0.32 6.00
N MET A 52 -13.07 -1.15 4.96
CA MET A 52 -13.33 -0.84 3.57
C MET A 52 -14.50 -1.71 3.06
N ASN A 53 -15.52 -1.06 2.52
CA ASN A 53 -16.81 -1.66 2.21
C ASN A 53 -16.92 -2.34 0.83
N GLY A 54 -15.83 -2.44 0.07
CA GLY A 54 -15.82 -3.06 -1.27
C GLY A 54 -16.52 -2.29 -2.38
N THR A 55 -17.00 -1.07 -2.14
CA THR A 55 -17.80 -0.32 -3.12
C THR A 55 -17.46 1.16 -3.27
N SER A 56 -16.95 1.80 -2.21
CA SER A 56 -16.67 3.25 -2.21
C SER A 56 -15.60 3.67 -1.22
N SER A 57 -15.27 2.82 -0.24
CA SER A 57 -14.25 3.12 0.77
C SER A 57 -12.89 3.35 0.13
N ARG A 58 -12.26 4.47 0.48
CA ARG A 58 -10.89 4.77 0.07
C ARG A 58 -10.28 5.85 0.96
N ILE A 59 -8.96 5.89 0.97
CA ILE A 59 -8.18 7.03 1.45
C ILE A 59 -7.55 7.69 0.24
N GLU A 60 -7.68 9.01 0.15
CA GLU A 60 -7.09 9.80 -0.93
C GLU A 60 -6.12 10.82 -0.36
N GLY A 61 -4.85 10.73 -0.77
CA GLY A 61 -3.78 11.56 -0.25
C GLY A 61 -3.22 12.57 -1.26
N SER A 62 -1.97 12.98 -1.03
CA SER A 62 -1.28 13.98 -1.83
C SER A 62 -1.03 13.55 -3.27
N ALA A 63 -1.04 14.52 -4.20
CA ALA A 63 -0.59 14.34 -5.58
C ALA A 63 0.93 14.49 -5.77
N THR A 64 1.66 14.75 -4.69
CA THR A 64 3.13 14.81 -4.67
C THR A 64 3.66 13.91 -3.56
N LEU A 65 3.36 12.61 -3.64
CA LEU A 65 3.70 11.60 -2.62
C LEU A 65 5.18 11.69 -2.22
N TRP A 66 6.06 11.95 -3.19
CA TRP A 66 7.51 11.97 -2.99
C TRP A 66 8.10 13.34 -2.64
N GLY A 67 7.25 14.32 -2.35
CA GLY A 67 7.60 15.68 -1.94
C GLY A 67 7.87 16.67 -3.09
N GLU A 68 7.92 16.21 -4.34
CA GLU A 68 8.09 17.06 -5.52
C GLU A 68 7.37 16.46 -6.74
N ALA A 69 6.79 17.31 -7.58
CA ALA A 69 6.07 16.88 -8.78
C ALA A 69 7.04 16.36 -9.86
N GLY A 70 6.70 15.25 -10.49
CA GLY A 70 7.46 14.68 -11.61
C GLY A 70 8.76 14.00 -11.18
N LYS A 71 8.89 13.64 -9.90
CA LYS A 71 10.06 12.94 -9.37
C LYS A 71 10.28 11.60 -10.07
N MET A 72 11.55 11.29 -10.31
CA MET A 72 11.98 9.93 -10.66
C MET A 72 12.40 9.19 -9.40
N VAL A 73 11.79 8.04 -9.15
CA VAL A 73 12.04 7.24 -7.95
C VAL A 73 12.69 5.93 -8.35
N TYR A 74 13.89 5.71 -7.83
CA TYR A 74 14.75 4.57 -8.18
C TYR A 74 14.65 3.43 -7.18
N ALA A 75 14.11 3.68 -5.99
CA ALA A 75 13.85 2.64 -5.01
C ALA A 75 12.65 3.02 -4.16
N PHE A 76 11.81 2.04 -3.84
CA PHE A 76 10.73 2.22 -2.89
C PHE A 76 10.36 0.90 -2.20
N THR A 77 9.62 1.03 -1.11
CA THR A 77 8.91 -0.08 -0.47
C THR A 77 7.51 0.37 -0.14
N MET A 78 6.52 -0.48 -0.37
CA MET A 78 5.18 -0.31 0.18
C MET A 78 4.76 -1.57 0.90
N CYS A 79 4.15 -1.42 2.07
CA CYS A 79 3.67 -2.55 2.85
C CYS A 79 2.49 -2.15 3.73
N CYS A 80 1.66 -3.12 4.07
CA CYS A 80 0.57 -2.95 5.02
C CYS A 80 0.12 -4.29 5.59
N TRP A 81 -0.69 -4.23 6.63
CA TRP A 81 -1.59 -5.31 6.99
C TRP A 81 -2.88 -5.22 6.19
N VAL A 82 -3.33 -6.35 5.64
CA VAL A 82 -4.61 -6.46 4.92
C VAL A 82 -5.41 -7.66 5.41
N ARG A 83 -6.71 -7.48 5.62
CA ARG A 83 -7.71 -8.54 5.82
C ARG A 83 -8.74 -8.41 4.69
N PHE A 84 -9.19 -9.51 4.13
CA PHE A 84 -10.27 -9.53 3.15
C PHE A 84 -11.54 -10.06 3.79
N ASP A 85 -12.66 -9.35 3.65
CA ASP A 85 -13.98 -9.82 4.09
C ASP A 85 -14.67 -10.62 2.97
N SER A 86 -14.29 -10.34 1.73
CA SER A 86 -14.57 -11.17 0.57
C SER A 86 -13.40 -11.06 -0.41
N ILE A 87 -13.23 -12.05 -1.28
CA ILE A 87 -12.23 -11.99 -2.35
C ILE A 87 -12.93 -11.70 -3.67
N ALA A 88 -12.70 -10.52 -4.24
CA ALA A 88 -13.16 -10.18 -5.58
C ALA A 88 -12.13 -10.58 -6.65
N ALA A 89 -12.48 -10.36 -7.92
CA ALA A 89 -11.53 -10.57 -9.02
C ALA A 89 -10.33 -9.62 -8.88
N ILE A 90 -10.56 -8.34 -8.57
CA ILE A 90 -9.54 -7.30 -8.43
C ILE A 90 -9.85 -6.42 -7.22
N GLU A 91 -8.89 -6.26 -6.30
CA GLU A 91 -9.01 -5.41 -5.10
C GLU A 91 -7.72 -4.61 -4.87
N THR A 92 -7.85 -3.29 -4.74
CA THR A 92 -6.71 -2.38 -4.64
C THR A 92 -6.24 -2.19 -3.22
N ILE A 93 -4.93 -2.32 -3.00
CA ILE A 93 -4.30 -2.00 -1.72
C ILE A 93 -3.72 -0.58 -1.77
N PHE A 94 -2.79 -0.33 -2.70
CA PHE A 94 -2.19 0.97 -2.97
C PHE A 94 -2.29 1.30 -4.45
N ASN A 95 -2.62 2.53 -4.81
CA ASN A 95 -2.60 2.99 -6.19
C ASN A 95 -2.10 4.44 -6.28
N ASN A 96 -1.27 4.72 -7.27
CA ASN A 96 -1.13 6.06 -7.80
C ASN A 96 -1.13 5.96 -9.32
N GLY A 97 -2.17 6.50 -9.94
CA GLY A 97 -2.30 6.49 -11.38
C GLY A 97 -3.32 5.52 -11.97
N THR A 98 -3.39 5.51 -13.29
CA THR A 98 -4.14 4.52 -14.08
C THR A 98 -3.18 3.79 -15.01
N GLN A 99 -3.50 2.55 -15.42
CA GLN A 99 -2.77 1.73 -16.40
C GLN A 99 -2.85 2.31 -17.84
N THR A 100 -2.68 3.62 -17.96
CA THR A 100 -2.60 4.37 -19.20
C THR A 100 -1.41 5.30 -19.07
N ASN A 101 -0.49 5.30 -20.04
CA ASN A 101 0.66 6.19 -20.00
C ASN A 101 0.26 7.62 -20.40
N PRO A 102 0.89 8.66 -19.82
CA PRO A 102 1.92 8.63 -18.77
C PRO A 102 1.34 8.68 -17.34
N THR A 103 0.09 8.25 -17.15
CA THR A 103 -0.65 8.42 -15.90
C THR A 103 -0.51 7.29 -14.88
N MET A 104 0.35 6.29 -15.12
CA MET A 104 0.66 5.23 -14.16
C MET A 104 1.91 5.58 -13.38
N GLU A 105 1.86 5.43 -12.06
CA GLU A 105 3.04 5.40 -11.23
C GLU A 105 3.19 4.02 -10.56
N PHE A 106 2.21 3.59 -9.76
CA PHE A 106 2.19 2.25 -9.18
C PHE A 106 0.77 1.72 -8.90
N TRP A 107 0.65 0.40 -8.81
CA TRP A 107 -0.55 -0.28 -8.31
C TRP A 107 -0.16 -1.58 -7.59
N LEU A 108 -0.33 -1.63 -6.27
CA LEU A 108 -0.31 -2.88 -5.50
C LEU A 108 -1.74 -3.33 -5.28
N TYR A 109 -2.07 -4.51 -5.79
CA TYR A 109 -3.43 -5.03 -5.79
C TYR A 109 -3.46 -6.55 -5.75
N TYR A 110 -4.58 -7.08 -5.31
CA TYR A 110 -4.90 -8.48 -5.47
C TYR A 110 -5.69 -8.63 -6.78
N ASN A 111 -5.24 -9.52 -7.66
CA ASN A 111 -5.99 -9.97 -8.83
C ASN A 111 -5.99 -11.49 -8.83
N SER A 112 -7.08 -12.10 -8.36
CA SER A 112 -7.14 -13.51 -8.02
C SER A 112 -6.58 -14.41 -9.14
N PRO A 113 -5.59 -15.28 -8.88
CA PRO A 113 -5.02 -15.69 -7.57
C PRO A 113 -3.64 -15.08 -7.27
N ASN A 114 -3.41 -13.81 -7.63
CA ASN A 114 -2.09 -13.19 -7.54
C ASN A 114 -2.11 -11.90 -6.70
N LEU A 115 -1.04 -11.71 -5.93
CA LEU A 115 -0.62 -10.37 -5.54
C LEU A 115 0.14 -9.75 -6.73
N CYS A 116 -0.29 -8.58 -7.17
CA CYS A 116 0.21 -7.91 -8.35
C CYS A 116 0.85 -6.57 -7.97
N MET A 117 1.93 -6.25 -8.68
CA MET A 117 2.54 -4.94 -8.65
C MET A 117 2.62 -4.42 -10.08
N ASP A 118 2.07 -3.23 -10.31
CA ASP A 118 2.34 -2.45 -11.51
C ASP A 118 3.22 -1.26 -11.17
N ILE A 119 4.08 -0.88 -12.11
CA ILE A 119 4.85 0.37 -12.06
C ILE A 119 4.86 1.06 -13.43
N GLY A 120 4.95 2.39 -13.44
CA GLY A 120 5.10 3.21 -14.65
C GLY A 120 6.36 4.07 -14.63
N ASP A 121 7.09 4.11 -15.76
CA ASP A 121 8.30 4.94 -15.92
C ASP A 121 8.03 6.27 -16.66
N GLY A 122 6.75 6.58 -16.89
CA GLY A 122 6.30 7.73 -17.67
C GLY A 122 6.25 7.51 -19.19
N THR A 123 6.72 6.35 -19.67
CA THR A 123 6.69 5.93 -21.08
C THR A 123 5.95 4.60 -21.22
N ASN A 124 6.30 3.63 -20.38
CA ASN A 124 5.78 2.27 -20.33
C ASN A 124 5.23 1.98 -18.92
N TYR A 125 4.36 0.98 -18.84
CA TYR A 125 3.99 0.35 -17.58
C TYR A 125 4.39 -1.12 -17.62
N TYR A 126 4.66 -1.67 -16.45
CA TYR A 126 5.11 -3.04 -16.27
C TYR A 126 4.30 -3.69 -15.16
N THR A 127 4.04 -4.99 -15.28
CA THR A 127 3.34 -5.78 -14.26
C THR A 127 4.21 -6.94 -13.81
N LYS A 128 4.23 -7.20 -12.50
CA LYS A 128 4.73 -8.42 -11.89
C LYS A 128 3.67 -9.04 -11.00
N THR A 129 3.71 -10.35 -10.89
CA THR A 129 2.72 -11.12 -10.15
C THR A 129 3.41 -12.16 -9.27
N GLN A 130 2.86 -12.37 -8.09
CA GLN A 130 3.19 -13.47 -7.20
C GLN A 130 1.91 -14.26 -6.91
N ALA A 131 1.93 -15.56 -7.22
CA ALA A 131 0.82 -16.45 -6.86
C ALA A 131 0.64 -16.46 -5.34
N TRP A 132 -0.58 -16.19 -4.89
CA TRP A 132 -0.95 -16.12 -3.49
C TRP A 132 -2.48 -16.22 -3.36
N ALA A 133 -2.97 -17.10 -2.50
CA ALA A 133 -4.39 -17.29 -2.24
C ALA A 133 -4.70 -16.98 -0.77
N PRO A 134 -5.07 -15.74 -0.41
CA PRO A 134 -5.46 -15.40 0.94
C PRO A 134 -6.77 -16.08 1.35
N THR A 135 -6.85 -16.43 2.62
CA THR A 135 -8.12 -16.82 3.27
C THR A 135 -8.86 -15.59 3.77
N VAL A 136 -10.16 -15.50 3.47
CA VAL A 136 -11.07 -14.47 4.02
C VAL A 136 -11.02 -14.46 5.55
N GLY A 137 -11.13 -13.26 6.15
CA GLY A 137 -11.13 -13.05 7.59
C GLY A 137 -9.76 -13.18 8.26
N LYS A 138 -8.70 -13.51 7.51
CA LYS A 138 -7.33 -13.60 8.03
C LYS A 138 -6.51 -12.37 7.63
N TRP A 139 -5.86 -11.76 8.61
CA TRP A 139 -4.87 -10.70 8.42
C TRP A 139 -3.62 -11.25 7.75
N TYR A 140 -3.02 -10.48 6.84
CA TYR A 140 -1.70 -10.75 6.24
C TYR A 140 -0.88 -9.48 6.19
N HIS A 141 0.43 -9.57 6.44
CA HIS A 141 1.33 -8.46 6.15
C HIS A 141 1.86 -8.63 4.71
N VAL A 142 1.51 -7.71 3.82
CA VAL A 142 1.90 -7.77 2.41
C VAL A 142 2.74 -6.57 2.02
N GLY A 143 3.61 -6.73 1.03
CA GLY A 143 4.37 -5.62 0.49
C GLY A 143 5.15 -5.94 -0.75
N HIS A 144 5.72 -4.91 -1.34
CA HIS A 144 6.61 -5.00 -2.50
C HIS A 144 7.77 -4.02 -2.34
N THR A 145 8.98 -4.47 -2.65
CA THR A 145 10.16 -3.61 -2.78
C THR A 145 10.54 -3.44 -4.23
N PHE A 146 11.10 -2.28 -4.56
CA PHE A 146 11.69 -1.97 -5.85
C PHE A 146 13.02 -1.25 -5.62
N ASP A 147 14.03 -1.58 -6.42
CA ASP A 147 15.35 -0.99 -6.38
C ASP A 147 16.02 -1.14 -7.74
N ASN A 148 16.13 -0.02 -8.43
CA ASN A 148 16.51 0.11 -9.81
C ASN A 148 15.66 -0.78 -10.70
N ASN A 149 16.12 -1.98 -11.04
CA ASN A 149 15.39 -2.90 -11.91
C ASN A 149 14.99 -4.20 -11.20
N ALA A 150 15.03 -4.26 -9.89
CA ALA A 150 14.74 -5.48 -9.12
C ALA A 150 13.60 -5.26 -8.15
N GLY A 151 12.68 -6.23 -8.03
CA GLY A 151 11.63 -6.20 -7.03
C GLY A 151 11.37 -7.55 -6.36
N VAL A 152 10.83 -7.50 -5.14
CA VAL A 152 10.52 -8.66 -4.30
C VAL A 152 9.15 -8.44 -3.66
N PHE A 153 8.28 -9.45 -3.75
CA PHE A 153 7.03 -9.48 -3.00
C PHE A 153 7.28 -10.06 -1.61
N TYR A 154 6.53 -9.58 -0.61
CA TYR A 154 6.58 -10.08 0.75
C TYR A 154 5.17 -10.45 1.21
N ILE A 155 5.03 -11.63 1.82
CA ILE A 155 3.81 -12.08 2.48
C ILE A 155 4.24 -12.62 3.85
N ASP A 156 3.71 -12.03 4.92
CA ASP A 156 4.03 -12.34 6.31
C ASP A 156 5.53 -12.33 6.61
N GLY A 157 6.22 -11.29 6.12
CA GLY A 157 7.67 -11.11 6.27
C GLY A 157 8.53 -11.98 5.35
N ALA A 158 7.96 -13.03 4.74
CA ALA A 158 8.68 -13.90 3.81
C ALA A 158 8.76 -13.29 2.42
N GLY A 159 9.99 -13.04 1.94
CA GLY A 159 10.27 -12.53 0.59
C GLY A 159 10.23 -13.62 -0.48
N THR A 160 9.79 -13.26 -1.68
CA THR A 160 9.80 -14.13 -2.86
C THR A 160 11.15 -14.07 -3.61
N ALA A 161 11.27 -14.86 -4.68
CA ALA A 161 12.39 -14.70 -5.60
C ALA A 161 12.39 -13.30 -6.23
N THR A 162 13.58 -12.73 -6.39
CA THR A 162 13.73 -11.43 -7.03
C THR A 162 13.30 -11.47 -8.49
N THR A 163 12.51 -10.48 -8.89
CA THR A 163 12.04 -10.29 -10.27
C THR A 163 12.71 -9.09 -10.90
N ALA A 164 13.08 -9.22 -12.19
CA ALA A 164 13.66 -8.12 -12.97
C ALA A 164 12.58 -7.31 -13.68
N TRP A 165 12.70 -5.98 -13.64
CA TRP A 165 11.86 -5.01 -14.31
C TRP A 165 12.52 -4.50 -15.60
N GLY A 166 11.70 -4.06 -16.56
CA GLY A 166 12.16 -3.44 -17.80
C GLY A 166 12.53 -1.96 -17.66
N THR A 167 12.47 -1.42 -16.44
CA THR A 167 12.82 -0.04 -16.09
C THR A 167 13.73 -0.01 -14.87
N THR A 168 14.44 1.10 -14.69
CA THR A 168 15.26 1.41 -13.51
C THR A 168 14.60 2.38 -12.53
N HIS A 169 13.42 2.89 -12.88
CA HIS A 169 12.73 3.91 -12.10
C HIS A 169 11.22 3.87 -12.32
N ILE A 170 10.51 4.48 -11.39
CA ILE A 170 9.12 4.92 -11.60
C ILE A 170 9.10 6.44 -11.74
N LYS A 171 8.10 6.94 -12.46
CA LYS A 171 7.86 8.38 -12.61
C LYS A 171 6.57 8.73 -11.89
N ASP A 172 6.67 9.69 -10.97
CA ASP A 172 5.52 10.31 -10.34
C ASP A 172 4.47 10.72 -11.38
N CYS A 173 3.24 10.27 -11.16
CA CYS A 173 2.11 10.72 -11.95
C CYS A 173 1.35 11.72 -11.07
N SER A 174 0.98 12.88 -11.61
CA SER A 174 0.46 14.03 -10.84
C SER A 174 -0.95 13.84 -10.27
N ARG A 175 -1.31 12.61 -9.91
CA ARG A 175 -2.59 12.20 -9.35
C ARG A 175 -2.41 11.91 -7.87
N SER A 176 -3.49 12.10 -7.11
CA SER A 176 -3.53 11.69 -5.72
C SER A 176 -3.34 10.19 -5.60
N PHE A 177 -2.46 9.77 -4.68
CA PHE A 177 -2.38 8.38 -4.30
C PHE A 177 -3.65 7.96 -3.55
N LEU A 178 -3.99 6.69 -3.71
CA LEU A 178 -5.13 6.04 -3.09
C LEU A 178 -4.68 4.82 -2.27
N ILE A 179 -5.42 4.58 -1.18
CA ILE A 179 -5.43 3.31 -0.46
C ILE A 179 -6.85 2.75 -0.53
N GLY A 180 -6.98 1.49 -0.91
CA GLY A 180 -8.27 0.79 -0.98
C GLY A 180 -9.07 0.99 -2.26
N ALA A 181 -8.59 1.78 -3.25
CA ALA A 181 -9.26 1.99 -4.53
C ALA A 181 -8.27 2.32 -5.66
N TYR A 182 -8.68 2.03 -6.89
CA TYR A 182 -7.96 2.40 -8.11
C TYR A 182 -8.56 3.66 -8.73
N ASN A 183 -7.72 4.52 -9.32
CA ASN A 183 -8.09 5.70 -10.11
C ASN A 183 -8.84 6.79 -9.32
N SER A 184 -8.12 7.81 -8.84
CA SER A 184 -8.70 8.92 -8.07
C SER A 184 -9.79 9.72 -8.79
N SER A 185 -9.78 9.78 -10.12
CA SER A 185 -10.81 10.52 -10.88
C SER A 185 -12.08 9.70 -11.15
N SER A 186 -12.00 8.37 -11.11
CA SER A 186 -13.16 7.48 -11.25
C SER A 186 -12.89 6.20 -10.43
N PRO A 187 -13.10 6.26 -9.11
CA PRO A 187 -12.71 5.19 -8.20
C PRO A 187 -13.39 3.85 -8.53
N SER A 188 -12.60 2.78 -8.54
CA SER A 188 -13.03 1.41 -8.82
C SER A 188 -12.08 0.39 -8.15
N ASN A 189 -12.31 -0.92 -8.36
CA ASN A 189 -11.50 -2.00 -7.79
C ASN A 189 -11.26 -1.85 -6.29
N PHE A 190 -12.35 -1.55 -5.57
CA PHE A 190 -12.34 -1.27 -4.15
C PHE A 190 -11.97 -2.51 -3.35
N LEU A 191 -11.19 -2.33 -2.28
CA LEU A 191 -10.98 -3.39 -1.29
C LEU A 191 -12.25 -3.61 -0.48
N HIS A 192 -12.62 -4.88 -0.27
CA HIS A 192 -13.59 -5.29 0.74
C HIS A 192 -12.90 -6.00 1.90
N GLY A 193 -12.74 -5.32 3.02
CA GLY A 193 -12.01 -5.79 4.18
C GLY A 193 -11.29 -4.63 4.87
N ASP A 194 -10.07 -4.84 5.36
CA ASP A 194 -9.45 -3.90 6.30
C ASP A 194 -7.99 -3.65 6.01
N ILE A 195 -7.54 -2.43 6.29
CA ILE A 195 -6.14 -2.01 6.14
C ILE A 195 -5.56 -1.49 7.45
N GLY A 196 -4.51 -2.16 7.90
CA GLY A 196 -3.69 -1.75 9.03
C GLY A 196 -2.32 -1.26 8.58
N GLN A 197 -1.83 -0.22 9.25
CA GLN A 197 -0.45 0.30 9.13
C GLN A 197 0.09 0.39 7.68
N PRO A 198 -0.58 1.11 6.76
CA PRO A 198 -0.07 1.25 5.41
C PRO A 198 1.15 2.18 5.41
N GLU A 199 2.29 1.67 4.97
CA GLU A 199 3.54 2.42 4.90
C GLU A 199 4.09 2.49 3.48
N ILE A 200 4.71 3.62 3.14
CA ILE A 200 5.48 3.79 1.90
C ILE A 200 6.83 4.42 2.24
N TRP A 201 7.89 3.89 1.64
CA TRP A 201 9.28 4.29 1.82
C TRP A 201 9.89 4.65 0.47
N ALA A 202 10.63 5.75 0.38
CA ALA A 202 11.46 6.12 -0.77
C ALA A 202 12.82 5.38 -0.76
N TYR A 203 12.83 4.16 -0.23
CA TYR A 203 13.99 3.30 -0.05
C TYR A 203 13.56 1.83 -0.09
N LYS A 204 14.45 0.94 -0.53
CA LYS A 204 14.24 -0.51 -0.47
C LYS A 204 14.57 -1.03 0.92
N LEU A 205 13.55 -1.42 1.67
CA LEU A 205 13.74 -2.18 2.90
C LEU A 205 14.41 -3.52 2.58
N THR A 206 15.38 -3.88 3.40
CA THR A 206 16.03 -5.19 3.36
C THR A 206 15.07 -6.30 3.79
N PRO A 207 15.32 -7.56 3.43
CA PRO A 207 14.53 -8.69 3.92
C PRO A 207 14.41 -8.72 5.45
N ALA A 208 15.50 -8.40 6.17
CA ALA A 208 15.50 -8.34 7.63
C ALA A 208 14.63 -7.18 8.17
N GLN A 209 14.58 -6.03 7.49
CA GLN A 209 13.69 -4.93 7.89
C GLN A 209 12.22 -5.28 7.64
N MET A 210 11.91 -5.95 6.52
CA MET A 210 10.56 -6.42 6.22
C MET A 210 10.07 -7.47 7.23
N ASP A 211 10.94 -8.43 7.57
CA ASP A 211 10.63 -9.42 8.61
C ASP A 211 10.48 -8.74 9.98
N ALA A 212 11.38 -7.83 10.36
CA ALA A 212 11.27 -7.12 11.65
C ALA A 212 9.95 -6.36 11.81
N ARG A 213 9.43 -5.71 10.76
CA ARG A 213 8.11 -5.07 10.78
C ARG A 213 7.01 -6.08 11.04
N PHE A 214 6.97 -7.16 10.25
CA PHE A 214 6.02 -8.24 10.43
C PHE A 214 6.06 -8.81 11.86
N GLN A 215 7.25 -9.18 12.37
CA GLN A 215 7.39 -9.75 13.71
C GLN A 215 7.01 -8.77 14.83
N SER A 216 7.26 -7.48 14.66
CA SER A 216 6.92 -6.47 15.67
C SER A 216 5.43 -6.15 15.78
N GLU A 217 4.66 -6.48 14.73
CA GLU A 217 3.25 -6.10 14.63
C GLU A 217 2.29 -7.30 14.64
N ARG A 218 2.75 -8.51 14.29
CA ARG A 218 1.91 -9.71 14.10
C ARG A 218 0.96 -10.02 15.25
N GLU A 219 1.40 -9.87 16.50
CA GLU A 219 0.57 -10.14 17.67
C GLU A 219 -0.65 -9.20 17.73
N ARG A 220 -0.51 -7.95 17.27
CA ARG A 220 -1.60 -6.97 17.22
C ARG A 220 -2.70 -7.40 16.25
N PHE A 221 -2.36 -8.19 15.24
CA PHE A 221 -3.24 -8.70 14.20
C PHE A 221 -3.61 -10.17 14.39
N GLY A 222 -3.25 -10.78 15.52
CA GLY A 222 -3.55 -12.18 15.83
C GLY A 222 -2.79 -13.19 14.98
N ARG A 223 -1.54 -12.87 14.60
CA ARG A 223 -0.71 -13.64 13.68
C ARG A 223 0.55 -14.24 14.31
#